data_AF-A0A535CLV8-F1
#
_entry.id   AF-A0A535CLV8-F1
#
_cell.length_a   1.000
_cell.length_b   1.000
_cell.length_c   1.000
_cell.angle_alpha   90.00
_cell.angle_beta   90.00
_cell.angle_gamma   90.00
#
_symmetry.space_group_name_H-M   'P 1'
#
loop_
_entity.id
_entity.type
_entity.pdbx_description
1 polymer ?
#
loop_
_entity_poly.entity_id
_entity_poly.type
_entity_poly.pdbx_seq_one_letter_code
_entity_poly.pdbx_strand_id
1 'polypeptide(L)'
;MDATDLERLQRCIDLAELGARTVAPNPMVGCLVVRDGATLGEGWHERPGLPHAEVIALAAAGDARGATVYVSLEPCAHHGRTPPCTDALIEAGVARVVVATADPDPRTDGRGTERLRAAGVEVEIADGEIARRARLQNAAFRALTLLERPHVTYKAAISLDGRTATASGESRWISSPAARALVHEWRARSSAVAVGSGSALADDPMLTARDVTPPAERQPLRVVFDRRARLPLESALVRSARELPLAVVVSPGADAAGLKAAGAEVIEAQEPADALAELGQRELSSLLVEGGARLAGSLLQQGLIDRLALFVAPILLGDGPGLLAGWSAPALADAVAASRYAAAGRVARDLDHLVRHQGASAFTGIVQELGTVIEPPPRLVVEAPGVAADAAVGDSVSVDGCCLTVTVVDGARLSFDAVPETLRRTTLGALAVGAPVNLEPALRAGDRMGGHWVQGHVDAVGVLASAEREGEAVNMTFTAPEDVLRYVIEKGSICVNGISLTVTAFDEMGFSVSIIPHTLEVTN
;
A
#
# COMPACT_ATOMS: atom_id res chain seq x y z
N MET A 1 6.44 -4.77 -25.11
CA MET A 1 5.84 -3.76 -24.22
C MET A 1 6.85 -2.67 -23.90
N ASP A 2 6.52 -1.41 -24.20
CA ASP A 2 7.36 -0.24 -23.91
C ASP A 2 6.91 0.53 -22.65
N ALA A 3 7.59 1.65 -22.33
CA ALA A 3 7.24 2.46 -21.16
C ALA A 3 5.82 3.08 -21.27
N THR A 4 5.40 3.45 -22.47
CA THR A 4 4.07 4.02 -22.72
C THR A 4 2.99 2.98 -22.43
N ASP A 5 3.18 1.73 -22.87
CA ASP A 5 2.25 0.64 -22.60
C ASP A 5 2.06 0.45 -21.08
N LEU A 6 3.16 0.49 -20.31
CA LEU A 6 3.11 0.35 -18.85
C LEU A 6 2.35 1.51 -18.18
N GLU A 7 2.53 2.74 -18.65
CA GLU A 7 1.76 3.91 -18.18
C GLU A 7 0.27 3.77 -18.49
N ARG A 8 -0.10 3.27 -19.68
CA ARG A 8 -1.50 3.04 -20.05
C ARG A 8 -2.13 1.92 -19.24
N LEU A 9 -1.42 0.82 -19.00
CA LEU A 9 -1.88 -0.23 -18.08
C LEU A 9 -2.02 0.28 -16.66
N GLN A 10 -1.14 1.18 -16.21
CA GLN A 10 -1.27 1.81 -14.90
C GLN A 10 -2.57 2.63 -14.81
N ARG A 11 -2.88 3.41 -15.85
CA ARG A 11 -4.15 4.14 -15.93
C ARG A 11 -5.36 3.21 -15.94
N CYS A 12 -5.29 2.05 -16.60
CA CYS A 12 -6.36 1.04 -16.53
C CYS A 12 -6.57 0.53 -15.09
N ILE A 13 -5.49 0.28 -14.34
CA ILE A 13 -5.56 -0.11 -12.93
C ILE A 13 -6.18 1.02 -12.10
N ASP A 14 -5.82 2.27 -12.35
CA ASP A 14 -6.38 3.42 -11.62
C ASP A 14 -7.88 3.61 -11.92
N LEU A 15 -8.31 3.43 -13.17
CA LEU A 15 -9.73 3.43 -13.55
C LEU A 15 -10.51 2.32 -12.85
N ALA A 16 -9.91 1.14 -12.70
CA ALA A 16 -10.55 0.01 -12.04
C ALA A 16 -10.89 0.29 -10.55
N GLU A 17 -10.14 1.17 -9.87
CA GLU A 17 -10.43 1.58 -8.48
C GLU A 17 -11.77 2.34 -8.35
N LEU A 18 -12.29 2.92 -9.43
CA LEU A 18 -13.61 3.58 -9.41
C LEU A 18 -14.75 2.59 -9.12
N GLY A 19 -14.55 1.30 -9.40
CA GLY A 19 -15.49 0.22 -9.06
C GLY A 19 -15.27 -0.40 -7.66
N ALA A 20 -14.28 0.05 -6.88
CA ALA A 20 -13.79 -0.67 -5.71
C ALA A 20 -14.81 -0.94 -4.59
N ARG A 21 -15.92 -0.19 -4.55
CA ARG A 21 -17.00 -0.36 -3.56
C ARG A 21 -18.22 -1.10 -4.10
N THR A 22 -18.28 -1.36 -5.41
CA THR A 22 -19.54 -1.73 -6.08
C THR A 22 -19.44 -2.96 -6.97
N VAL A 23 -18.24 -3.37 -7.38
CA VAL A 23 -18.06 -4.49 -8.33
C VAL A 23 -18.18 -5.88 -7.71
N ALA A 24 -17.91 -6.05 -6.42
CA ALA A 24 -17.89 -7.38 -5.81
C ALA A 24 -19.24 -8.13 -6.01
N PRO A 25 -19.22 -9.42 -6.40
CA PRO A 25 -18.07 -10.32 -6.47
C PRO A 25 -17.24 -10.27 -7.77
N ASN A 26 -17.64 -9.48 -8.76
CA ASN A 26 -16.91 -9.34 -10.02
C ASN A 26 -15.53 -8.66 -9.80
N PRO A 27 -14.56 -8.87 -10.71
CA PRO A 27 -13.27 -8.19 -10.63
C PRO A 27 -13.41 -6.68 -10.88
N MET A 28 -12.49 -5.90 -10.31
CA MET A 28 -12.22 -4.54 -10.74
C MET A 28 -11.47 -4.58 -12.07
N VAL A 29 -12.05 -4.01 -13.12
CA VAL A 29 -11.44 -3.94 -14.44
C VAL A 29 -11.54 -2.50 -14.95
N GLY A 30 -10.44 -2.01 -15.52
CA GLY A 30 -10.39 -0.74 -16.24
C GLY A 30 -9.80 -0.94 -17.63
N CYS A 31 -10.23 -0.12 -18.57
CA CYS A 31 -9.93 -0.24 -19.98
C CYS A 31 -9.70 1.14 -20.61
N LEU A 32 -8.76 1.20 -21.56
CA LEU A 32 -8.50 2.36 -22.41
C LEU A 32 -8.48 1.96 -23.87
N VAL A 33 -9.00 2.83 -24.73
CA VAL A 33 -8.86 2.74 -26.19
C VAL A 33 -7.98 3.90 -26.65
N VAL A 34 -6.88 3.61 -27.36
CA VAL A 34 -5.87 4.60 -27.78
C VAL A 34 -5.57 4.44 -29.27
N ARG A 35 -5.52 5.56 -30.00
CA ARG A 35 -5.07 5.61 -31.41
C ARG A 35 -4.19 6.84 -31.61
N ASP A 36 -3.07 6.67 -32.30
CA ASP A 36 -2.10 7.74 -32.58
C ASP A 36 -1.66 8.53 -31.32
N GLY A 37 -1.50 7.81 -30.20
CA GLY A 37 -1.13 8.39 -28.89
C GLY A 37 -2.27 9.08 -28.12
N ALA A 38 -3.43 9.29 -28.75
CA ALA A 38 -4.60 9.92 -28.13
C ALA A 38 -5.54 8.88 -27.51
N THR A 39 -6.00 9.14 -26.27
CA THR A 39 -7.07 8.36 -25.63
C THR A 39 -8.40 8.69 -26.30
N LEU A 40 -9.03 7.70 -26.92
CA LEU A 40 -10.35 7.82 -27.54
C LEU A 40 -11.48 7.53 -26.55
N GLY A 41 -11.26 6.58 -25.64
CA GLY A 41 -12.27 6.17 -24.67
C GLY A 41 -11.65 5.55 -23.42
N GLU A 42 -12.32 5.76 -22.29
CA GLU A 42 -11.99 5.15 -21.00
C GLU A 42 -13.22 4.41 -20.48
N GLY A 43 -13.00 3.32 -19.75
CA GLY A 43 -14.09 2.58 -19.12
C GLY A 43 -13.62 1.79 -17.91
N TRP A 44 -14.53 1.54 -16.98
CA TRP A 44 -14.32 0.66 -15.84
C TRP A 44 -15.60 -0.13 -15.56
N HIS A 45 -15.47 -1.32 -15.01
CA HIS A 45 -16.64 -2.08 -14.59
C HIS A 45 -17.22 -1.43 -13.33
N GLU A 46 -18.47 -0.97 -13.40
CA GLU A 46 -19.10 -0.29 -12.26
C GLU A 46 -19.70 -1.28 -11.26
N ARG A 47 -20.50 -2.24 -11.73
CA ARG A 47 -21.33 -3.11 -10.86
C ARG A 47 -21.68 -4.45 -11.56
N PRO A 48 -21.93 -5.53 -10.80
CA PRO A 48 -22.37 -6.79 -11.37
C PRO A 48 -23.61 -6.66 -12.26
N GLY A 49 -23.55 -7.25 -13.46
CA GLY A 49 -24.66 -7.23 -14.43
C GLY A 49 -24.70 -6.00 -15.33
N LEU A 50 -23.88 -4.98 -15.07
CA LEU A 50 -23.65 -3.87 -16.00
C LEU A 50 -22.54 -4.22 -17.02
N PRO A 51 -22.39 -3.45 -18.11
CA PRO A 51 -21.33 -3.65 -19.08
C PRO A 51 -19.93 -3.70 -18.43
N HIS A 52 -19.04 -4.47 -19.05
CA HIS A 52 -17.64 -4.54 -18.64
C HIS A 52 -16.86 -3.31 -19.13
N ALA A 53 -15.65 -3.12 -18.58
CA ALA A 53 -14.81 -1.96 -18.85
C ALA A 53 -14.53 -1.77 -20.35
N GLU A 54 -14.30 -2.87 -21.07
CA GLU A 54 -14.00 -2.89 -22.51
C GLU A 54 -15.17 -2.33 -23.32
N VAL A 55 -16.40 -2.76 -23.00
CA VAL A 55 -17.60 -2.29 -23.69
C VAL A 55 -17.83 -0.80 -23.46
N ILE A 56 -17.60 -0.32 -22.24
CA ILE A 56 -17.73 1.09 -21.88
C ILE A 56 -16.69 1.93 -22.62
N ALA A 57 -15.43 1.48 -22.63
CA ALA A 57 -14.34 2.20 -23.30
C ALA A 57 -14.52 2.24 -24.83
N LEU A 58 -15.00 1.14 -25.44
CA LEU A 58 -15.34 1.09 -26.86
C LEU A 58 -16.49 2.03 -27.21
N ALA A 59 -17.56 2.05 -26.39
CA ALA A 59 -18.69 2.95 -26.59
C ALA A 59 -18.27 4.42 -26.49
N ALA A 60 -17.38 4.76 -25.55
CA ALA A 60 -16.83 6.10 -25.40
C ALA A 60 -15.93 6.50 -26.60
N ALA A 61 -15.16 5.56 -27.14
CA ALA A 61 -14.29 5.78 -28.30
C ALA A 61 -15.06 6.00 -29.62
N GLY A 62 -16.23 5.39 -29.76
CA GLY A 62 -16.98 5.38 -31.01
C GLY A 62 -16.31 4.50 -32.06
N ASP A 63 -15.44 5.08 -32.89
CA ASP A 63 -14.65 4.33 -33.88
C ASP A 63 -13.30 3.89 -33.28
N ALA A 64 -13.22 2.60 -32.92
CA ALA A 64 -12.01 1.96 -32.40
C ALA A 64 -11.23 1.15 -33.47
N ARG A 65 -11.59 1.26 -34.75
CA ARG A 65 -10.91 0.50 -35.81
C ARG A 65 -9.43 0.88 -35.88
N GLY A 66 -8.58 -0.14 -35.85
CA GLY A 66 -7.12 0.02 -35.85
C GLY A 66 -6.52 0.53 -34.53
N ALA A 67 -7.32 0.74 -33.48
CA ALA A 67 -6.83 1.23 -32.19
C ALA A 67 -6.09 0.14 -31.39
N THR A 68 -5.32 0.57 -30.39
CA THR A 68 -4.79 -0.28 -29.32
C THR A 68 -5.70 -0.18 -28.10
N VAL A 69 -6.06 -1.33 -27.53
CA VAL A 69 -6.80 -1.41 -26.28
C VAL A 69 -5.88 -1.84 -25.14
N TYR A 70 -5.92 -1.14 -24.02
CA TYR A 70 -5.23 -1.51 -22.79
C TYR A 70 -6.27 -1.94 -21.76
N VAL A 71 -6.06 -3.05 -21.07
CA VAL A 71 -7.02 -3.58 -20.10
C VAL A 71 -6.33 -4.19 -18.88
N SER A 72 -6.86 -3.95 -17.69
CA SER A 72 -6.22 -4.39 -16.44
C SER A 72 -6.40 -5.89 -16.13
N LEU A 73 -7.27 -6.60 -16.85
CA LEU A 73 -7.53 -8.03 -16.72
C LEU A 73 -7.83 -8.61 -18.11
N GLU A 74 -7.50 -9.88 -18.35
CA GLU A 74 -7.81 -10.55 -19.62
C GLU A 74 -9.30 -10.43 -19.99
N PRO A 75 -9.63 -10.02 -21.24
CA PRO A 75 -11.02 -9.91 -21.68
C PRO A 75 -11.75 -11.25 -21.64
N CYS A 76 -12.98 -11.24 -21.14
CA CYS A 76 -13.76 -12.46 -20.99
C CYS A 76 -14.08 -13.13 -22.34
N ALA A 77 -13.90 -14.46 -22.40
CA ALA A 77 -14.11 -15.28 -23.60
C ALA A 77 -15.43 -16.06 -23.61
N HIS A 78 -16.15 -16.07 -22.50
CA HIS A 78 -17.34 -16.87 -22.27
C HIS A 78 -18.60 -15.99 -22.13
N HIS A 79 -19.76 -16.56 -22.48
CA HIS A 79 -21.04 -15.87 -22.35
C HIS A 79 -21.52 -15.99 -20.90
N GLY A 80 -21.45 -14.90 -20.14
CA GLY A 80 -21.90 -14.81 -18.75
C GLY A 80 -23.28 -14.15 -18.65
N ARG A 81 -23.40 -13.17 -17.76
CA ARG A 81 -24.58 -12.28 -17.70
C ARG A 81 -24.63 -11.30 -18.88
N THR A 82 -23.48 -11.05 -19.51
CA THR A 82 -23.29 -10.20 -20.68
C THR A 82 -22.51 -10.98 -21.77
N PRO A 83 -22.59 -10.54 -23.04
CA PRO A 83 -21.77 -11.11 -24.11
C PRO A 83 -20.25 -10.99 -23.85
N PRO A 84 -19.41 -11.84 -24.49
CA PRO A 84 -17.96 -11.82 -24.29
C PRO A 84 -17.33 -10.52 -24.78
N CYS A 85 -16.42 -9.94 -24.00
CA CYS A 85 -15.70 -8.73 -24.37
C CYS A 85 -14.76 -8.95 -25.57
N THR A 86 -14.24 -10.17 -25.73
CA THR A 86 -13.46 -10.53 -26.91
C THR A 86 -14.22 -10.32 -28.20
N ASP A 87 -15.54 -10.60 -28.23
CA ASP A 87 -16.35 -10.43 -29.43
C ASP A 87 -16.55 -8.95 -29.77
N ALA A 88 -16.81 -8.12 -28.77
CA ALA A 88 -16.93 -6.68 -28.93
C ALA A 88 -15.62 -6.05 -29.47
N LEU A 89 -14.46 -6.49 -28.97
CA LEU A 89 -13.16 -6.03 -29.43
C LEU A 89 -12.89 -6.42 -30.89
N ILE A 90 -13.21 -7.66 -31.27
CA ILE A 90 -13.07 -8.16 -32.65
C ILE A 90 -13.99 -7.40 -33.60
N GLU A 91 -15.26 -7.23 -33.24
CA GLU A 91 -16.25 -6.51 -34.05
C GLU A 91 -15.86 -5.03 -34.25
N ALA A 92 -15.31 -4.40 -33.21
CA ALA A 92 -14.79 -3.04 -33.28
C ALA A 92 -13.55 -2.91 -34.19
N GLY A 93 -12.91 -4.01 -34.56
CA GLY A 93 -11.76 -4.03 -35.46
C GLY A 93 -10.50 -3.44 -34.84
N VAL A 94 -10.28 -3.65 -33.54
CA VAL A 94 -9.06 -3.22 -32.84
C VAL A 94 -7.84 -3.95 -33.41
N ALA A 95 -6.69 -3.28 -33.48
CA ALA A 95 -5.47 -3.87 -34.03
C ALA A 95 -4.64 -4.61 -32.98
N ARG A 96 -4.59 -4.07 -31.75
CA ARG A 96 -3.73 -4.55 -30.67
C ARG A 96 -4.45 -4.49 -29.32
N VAL A 97 -4.21 -5.47 -28.46
CA VAL A 97 -4.72 -5.53 -27.08
C VAL A 97 -3.55 -5.80 -26.14
N VAL A 98 -3.37 -4.95 -25.14
CA VAL A 98 -2.34 -5.08 -24.10
C VAL A 98 -3.04 -5.33 -22.76
N VAL A 99 -2.67 -6.43 -22.11
CA VAL A 99 -3.37 -6.93 -20.91
C VAL A 99 -2.42 -6.87 -19.71
N ALA A 100 -2.87 -6.31 -18.57
CA ALA A 100 -2.01 -6.24 -17.37
C ALA A 100 -1.82 -7.61 -16.71
N THR A 101 -2.85 -8.46 -16.64
CA THR A 101 -2.75 -9.82 -16.08
C THR A 101 -3.77 -10.76 -16.71
N ALA A 102 -3.41 -12.04 -16.82
CA ALA A 102 -4.34 -13.11 -17.19
C ALA A 102 -5.47 -13.27 -16.15
N ASP A 103 -6.62 -13.78 -16.60
CA ASP A 103 -7.77 -14.08 -15.75
C ASP A 103 -7.50 -15.37 -14.94
N PRO A 104 -7.63 -15.37 -13.60
CA PRO A 104 -7.53 -16.59 -12.80
C PRO A 104 -8.66 -17.61 -13.05
N ASP A 105 -9.77 -17.22 -13.68
CA ASP A 105 -10.92 -18.09 -13.91
C ASP A 105 -10.59 -19.13 -14.97
N PRO A 106 -10.68 -20.44 -14.67
CA PRO A 106 -10.40 -21.51 -15.65
C PRO A 106 -11.26 -21.46 -16.92
N ARG A 107 -12.40 -20.75 -16.88
CA ARG A 107 -13.27 -20.52 -18.04
C ARG A 107 -12.72 -19.47 -19.00
N THR A 108 -11.83 -18.59 -18.56
CA THR A 108 -11.24 -17.48 -19.33
C THR A 108 -9.73 -17.64 -19.51
N ASP A 109 -9.01 -18.18 -18.52
CA ASP A 109 -7.54 -18.30 -18.47
C ASP A 109 -6.92 -18.67 -19.83
N GLY A 110 -6.36 -17.66 -20.51
CA GLY A 110 -5.73 -17.78 -21.83
C GLY A 110 -6.69 -17.81 -23.01
N ARG A 111 -7.92 -18.27 -22.84
CA ARG A 111 -8.91 -18.41 -23.93
C ARG A 111 -9.32 -17.07 -24.54
N GLY A 112 -9.35 -16.01 -23.74
CA GLY A 112 -9.69 -14.67 -24.22
C GLY A 112 -8.63 -14.14 -25.16
N THR A 113 -7.37 -14.22 -24.72
CA THR A 113 -6.22 -13.80 -25.54
C THR A 113 -6.03 -14.68 -26.78
N GLU A 114 -6.25 -16.00 -26.68
CA GLU A 114 -6.21 -16.92 -27.83
C GLU A 114 -7.25 -16.58 -28.89
N ARG A 115 -8.49 -16.28 -28.47
CA ARG A 115 -9.58 -15.91 -29.39
C ARG A 115 -9.28 -14.61 -30.13
N LEU A 116 -8.73 -13.62 -29.45
CA LEU A 116 -8.28 -12.35 -30.05
C LEU A 116 -7.16 -12.60 -31.09
N ARG A 117 -6.14 -13.39 -30.74
CA ARG A 117 -5.05 -13.76 -31.66
C ARG A 117 -5.57 -14.50 -32.90
N ALA A 118 -6.51 -15.43 -32.73
CA ALA A 118 -7.13 -16.16 -33.84
C ALA A 118 -7.92 -15.26 -34.80
N ALA A 119 -8.43 -14.13 -34.32
CA ALA A 119 -9.09 -13.11 -35.13
C ALA A 119 -8.11 -12.10 -35.78
N GLY A 120 -6.80 -12.28 -35.61
CA GLY A 120 -5.76 -11.42 -36.18
C GLY A 120 -5.41 -10.19 -35.33
N VAL A 121 -5.87 -10.11 -34.08
CA VAL A 121 -5.52 -9.04 -33.14
C VAL A 121 -4.17 -9.35 -32.50
N GLU A 122 -3.27 -8.37 -32.45
CA GLU A 122 -2.01 -8.50 -31.70
C GLU A 122 -2.29 -8.48 -30.19
N VAL A 123 -1.76 -9.45 -29.44
CA VAL A 123 -2.03 -9.53 -27.99
C VAL A 123 -0.75 -9.71 -27.18
N GLU A 124 -0.47 -8.74 -26.31
CA GLU A 124 0.60 -8.76 -25.31
C GLU A 124 0.02 -8.84 -23.89
N ILE A 125 0.65 -9.64 -23.04
CA ILE A 125 0.32 -9.73 -21.61
C ILE A 125 1.54 -9.24 -20.82
N ALA A 126 1.32 -8.31 -19.91
CA ALA A 126 2.37 -7.73 -19.10
C ALA A 126 2.88 -8.71 -18.04
N ASP A 127 4.12 -8.50 -17.62
CA ASP A 127 4.77 -9.18 -16.51
C ASP A 127 5.26 -8.17 -15.46
N GLY A 128 6.13 -8.63 -14.55
CA GLY A 128 6.77 -7.75 -13.58
C GLY A 128 5.81 -7.00 -12.65
N GLU A 129 6.14 -5.74 -12.37
CA GLU A 129 5.47 -4.92 -11.35
C GLU A 129 4.03 -4.56 -11.74
N ILE A 130 3.78 -4.20 -13.01
CA ILE A 130 2.44 -3.79 -13.44
C ILE A 130 1.44 -4.94 -13.33
N ALA A 131 1.86 -6.15 -13.73
CA ALA A 131 1.06 -7.34 -13.62
C ALA A 131 0.83 -7.74 -12.15
N ARG A 132 1.85 -7.55 -11.31
CA ARG A 132 1.74 -7.77 -9.86
C ARG A 132 0.74 -6.81 -9.22
N ARG A 133 0.74 -5.53 -9.60
CA ARG A 133 -0.23 -4.53 -9.12
C ARG A 133 -1.66 -4.89 -9.52
N ALA A 134 -1.89 -5.27 -10.78
CA ALA A 134 -3.21 -5.71 -11.25
C ALA A 134 -3.72 -6.94 -10.48
N ARG A 135 -2.85 -7.93 -10.23
CA ARG A 135 -3.19 -9.12 -9.42
C ARG A 135 -3.53 -8.75 -7.97
N LEU A 136 -2.81 -7.81 -7.37
CA LEU A 136 -3.03 -7.39 -5.99
C LEU A 136 -4.33 -6.58 -5.83
N GLN A 137 -4.64 -5.69 -6.78
CA GLN A 137 -5.92 -4.98 -6.81
C GLN A 137 -7.08 -5.98 -6.81
N ASN A 138 -6.98 -7.04 -7.62
CA ASN A 138 -7.99 -8.09 -7.71
C ASN A 138 -7.78 -9.27 -6.73
N ALA A 139 -7.02 -9.11 -5.64
CA ALA A 139 -6.73 -10.21 -4.72
C ALA A 139 -7.98 -10.89 -4.14
N ALA A 140 -9.04 -10.12 -3.87
CA ALA A 140 -10.33 -10.64 -3.40
C ALA A 140 -11.03 -11.54 -4.43
N PHE A 141 -11.15 -11.05 -5.67
CA PHE A 141 -11.67 -11.83 -6.78
C PHE A 141 -10.84 -13.11 -7.01
N ARG A 142 -9.51 -12.98 -7.03
CA ARG A 142 -8.60 -14.12 -7.23
C ARG A 142 -8.73 -15.17 -6.12
N ALA A 143 -8.83 -14.75 -4.86
CA ALA A 143 -9.01 -15.69 -3.75
C ALA A 143 -10.34 -16.44 -3.87
N LEU A 144 -11.43 -15.73 -4.18
CA LEU A 144 -12.74 -16.36 -4.37
C LEU A 144 -12.70 -17.38 -5.52
N THR A 145 -12.10 -17.02 -6.65
CA THR A 145 -12.02 -17.86 -7.84
C THR A 145 -11.09 -19.07 -7.66
N LEU A 146 -9.93 -18.90 -7.01
CA LEU A 146 -8.89 -19.93 -6.93
C LEU A 146 -8.97 -20.78 -5.66
N LEU A 147 -9.45 -20.21 -4.56
CA LEU A 147 -9.44 -20.82 -3.23
C LEU A 147 -10.87 -21.09 -2.71
N GLU A 148 -11.90 -20.66 -3.44
CA GLU A 148 -13.32 -20.83 -3.08
C GLU A 148 -13.67 -20.26 -1.69
N ARG A 149 -12.93 -19.23 -1.26
CA ARG A 149 -13.10 -18.54 0.01
C ARG A 149 -12.80 -17.05 -0.13
N PRO A 150 -13.33 -16.17 0.74
CA PRO A 150 -12.95 -14.77 0.75
C PRO A 150 -11.45 -14.59 0.97
N HIS A 151 -10.90 -13.52 0.37
CA HIS A 151 -9.61 -12.99 0.76
C HIS A 151 -9.71 -12.35 2.16
N VAL A 152 -8.95 -12.88 3.11
CA VAL A 152 -8.95 -12.47 4.51
C VAL A 152 -7.86 -11.44 4.75
N THR A 153 -8.29 -10.22 5.08
CA THR A 153 -7.41 -9.18 5.62
C THR A 153 -7.57 -9.14 7.13
N TYR A 154 -6.53 -9.49 7.88
CA TYR A 154 -6.50 -9.28 9.32
C TYR A 154 -5.93 -7.91 9.65
N LYS A 155 -6.75 -7.08 10.31
CA LYS A 155 -6.39 -5.73 10.72
C LYS A 155 -6.31 -5.64 12.24
N ALA A 156 -5.22 -5.05 12.73
CA ALA A 156 -5.04 -4.75 14.15
C ALA A 156 -4.39 -3.38 14.36
N ALA A 157 -4.77 -2.73 15.46
CA ALA A 157 -4.02 -1.62 16.02
C ALA A 157 -3.23 -2.15 17.23
N ILE A 158 -1.93 -1.89 17.25
CA ILE A 158 -1.02 -2.35 18.30
C ILE A 158 -0.15 -1.21 18.78
N SER A 159 0.33 -1.31 20.02
CA SER A 159 1.45 -0.51 20.52
C SER A 159 2.76 -0.92 19.85
N LEU A 160 3.82 -0.14 20.04
CA LEU A 160 5.16 -0.41 19.47
C LEU A 160 5.74 -1.75 19.98
N ASP A 161 5.43 -2.11 21.22
CA ASP A 161 5.75 -3.41 21.83
C ASP A 161 4.72 -4.52 21.52
N GLY A 162 3.86 -4.32 20.52
CA GLY A 162 3.02 -5.38 19.93
C GLY A 162 1.77 -5.74 20.73
N ARG A 163 1.26 -4.83 21.58
CA ARG A 163 0.09 -5.09 22.44
C ARG A 163 -1.18 -4.46 21.88
N THR A 164 -2.30 -5.15 22.08
CA THR A 164 -3.63 -4.75 21.55
C THR A 164 -4.52 -4.07 22.60
N ALA A 165 -4.11 -4.10 23.87
CA ALA A 165 -4.77 -3.43 24.99
C ALA A 165 -3.76 -3.31 26.15
N THR A 166 -4.11 -2.57 27.20
CA THR A 166 -3.42 -2.62 28.50
C THR A 166 -3.67 -3.97 29.19
N ALA A 167 -2.95 -4.22 30.30
CA ALA A 167 -3.18 -5.40 31.14
C ALA A 167 -4.61 -5.46 31.74
N SER A 168 -5.27 -4.31 31.94
CA SER A 168 -6.67 -4.24 32.39
C SER A 168 -7.68 -4.45 31.26
N GLY A 169 -7.23 -4.54 30.00
CA GLY A 169 -8.09 -4.72 28.82
C GLY A 169 -8.53 -3.42 28.15
N GLU A 170 -8.01 -2.26 28.57
CA GLU A 170 -8.30 -0.97 27.93
C GLU A 170 -7.57 -0.85 26.58
N SER A 171 -8.32 -0.59 25.51
CA SER A 171 -7.80 -0.59 24.13
C SER A 171 -8.20 0.66 23.32
N ARG A 172 -9.00 1.55 23.91
CA ARG A 172 -9.52 2.76 23.27
C ARG A 172 -8.75 3.99 23.77
N TRP A 173 -7.97 4.69 22.95
CA TRP A 173 -7.67 4.47 21.52
C TRP A 173 -6.17 4.31 21.30
N ILE A 174 -5.76 3.10 20.89
CA ILE A 174 -4.40 2.85 20.38
C ILE A 174 -4.24 3.48 18.98
N SER A 175 -5.22 3.30 18.09
CA SER A 175 -5.17 3.85 16.71
C SER A 175 -5.54 5.33 16.62
N SER A 176 -4.95 6.03 15.64
CA SER A 176 -5.24 7.45 15.35
C SER A 176 -6.61 7.65 14.67
N PRO A 177 -7.17 8.88 14.68
CA PRO A 177 -8.37 9.21 13.91
C PRO A 177 -8.24 8.89 12.41
N ALA A 178 -7.09 9.17 11.80
CA ALA A 178 -6.83 8.88 10.39
C ALA A 178 -6.87 7.38 10.10
N ALA A 179 -6.27 6.56 10.97
CA ALA A 179 -6.35 5.11 10.89
C ALA A 179 -7.81 4.61 10.98
N ARG A 180 -8.63 5.21 11.86
CA ARG A 180 -10.05 4.85 11.97
C ARG A 180 -10.86 5.24 10.72
N ALA A 181 -10.60 6.41 10.13
CA ALA A 181 -11.23 6.82 8.87
C ALA A 181 -10.89 5.86 7.73
N LEU A 182 -9.61 5.48 7.59
CA LEU A 182 -9.18 4.50 6.59
C LEU A 182 -9.88 3.13 6.77
N VAL A 183 -10.09 2.70 8.00
CA VAL A 183 -10.79 1.44 8.27
C VAL A 183 -12.24 1.49 7.81
N HIS A 184 -12.91 2.63 7.95
CA HIS A 184 -14.26 2.78 7.41
C HIS A 184 -14.30 2.71 5.88
N GLU A 185 -13.27 3.21 5.18
CA GLU A 185 -13.10 2.99 3.74
C GLU A 185 -12.94 1.50 3.42
N TRP A 186 -12.11 0.78 4.17
CA TRP A 186 -11.93 -0.66 3.98
C TRP A 186 -13.21 -1.45 4.23
N ARG A 187 -14.00 -1.07 5.24
CA ARG A 187 -15.34 -1.65 5.47
C ARG A 187 -16.27 -1.42 4.28
N ALA A 188 -16.26 -0.22 3.69
CA ALA A 188 -17.09 0.10 2.53
C ALA A 188 -16.72 -0.70 1.27
N ARG A 189 -15.46 -1.14 1.17
CA ARG A 189 -14.95 -1.97 0.07
C ARG A 189 -15.06 -3.48 0.33
N SER A 190 -15.29 -3.90 1.57
CA SER A 190 -15.29 -5.32 1.94
C SER A 190 -16.66 -5.95 1.76
N SER A 191 -16.70 -7.21 1.31
CA SER A 191 -17.95 -7.98 1.26
C SER A 191 -18.47 -8.29 2.67
N ALA A 192 -17.55 -8.54 3.61
CA ALA A 192 -17.86 -8.81 5.00
C ALA A 192 -16.80 -8.23 5.96
N VAL A 193 -17.24 -7.93 7.19
CA VAL A 193 -16.38 -7.51 8.30
C VAL A 193 -16.60 -8.46 9.47
N ALA A 194 -15.51 -9.04 9.98
CA ALA A 194 -15.55 -10.03 11.03
C ALA A 194 -14.93 -9.55 12.35
N VAL A 195 -15.44 -10.08 13.46
CA VAL A 195 -14.86 -9.92 14.79
C VAL A 195 -14.97 -11.24 15.57
N GLY A 196 -14.03 -11.48 16.48
CA GLY A 196 -14.16 -12.56 17.47
C GLY A 196 -15.11 -12.16 18.61
N SER A 197 -15.88 -13.11 19.13
CA SER A 197 -16.84 -12.87 20.24
C SER A 197 -16.25 -12.16 21.46
N GLY A 198 -14.97 -12.40 21.80
CA GLY A 198 -14.32 -11.68 22.91
C GLY A 198 -14.29 -10.17 22.71
N SER A 199 -13.93 -9.71 21.51
CA SER A 199 -13.96 -8.28 21.16
C SER A 199 -15.39 -7.78 21.00
N ALA A 200 -16.29 -8.56 20.40
CA ALA A 200 -17.69 -8.16 20.29
C ALA A 200 -18.33 -7.90 21.67
N LEU A 201 -18.05 -8.75 22.65
CA LEU A 201 -18.55 -8.62 24.03
C LEU A 201 -17.93 -7.43 24.77
N ALA A 202 -16.64 -7.16 24.56
CA ALA A 202 -15.94 -6.06 25.23
C ALA A 202 -16.29 -4.69 24.65
N ASP A 203 -16.46 -4.62 23.33
CA ASP A 203 -16.54 -3.35 22.60
C ASP A 203 -17.96 -2.96 22.16
N ASP A 204 -18.90 -3.89 22.11
CA ASP A 204 -20.22 -3.75 21.49
C ASP A 204 -20.20 -3.01 20.13
N PRO A 205 -19.36 -3.46 19.16
CA PRO A 205 -19.09 -2.69 17.94
C PRO A 205 -20.24 -2.82 16.93
N MET A 206 -20.50 -1.76 16.15
CA MET A 206 -21.48 -1.82 15.05
C MET A 206 -20.98 -2.49 13.77
N LEU A 207 -19.65 -2.51 13.55
CA LEU A 207 -18.97 -3.04 12.34
C LEU A 207 -19.46 -2.47 10.99
N THR A 208 -20.16 -1.34 10.99
CA THR A 208 -20.61 -0.65 9.76
C THR A 208 -19.53 0.25 9.15
N ALA A 209 -19.64 0.46 7.84
CA ALA A 209 -18.96 1.54 7.11
C ALA A 209 -19.73 2.85 7.33
N ARG A 210 -19.09 3.84 7.94
CA ARG A 210 -19.68 5.13 8.31
C ARG A 210 -18.68 6.23 7.98
N ASP A 211 -19.15 7.46 7.85
CA ASP A 211 -18.28 8.62 7.64
C ASP A 211 -17.38 8.48 6.38
N VAL A 212 -17.85 7.72 5.38
CA VAL A 212 -17.22 7.60 4.06
C VAL A 212 -17.95 8.47 3.06
N THR A 213 -17.19 9.07 2.13
CA THR A 213 -17.73 9.91 1.06
C THR A 213 -17.36 9.30 -0.29
N PRO A 214 -18.33 9.09 -1.21
CA PRO A 214 -19.78 9.11 -0.96
C PRO A 214 -20.19 8.06 0.10
N PRO A 215 -21.39 8.16 0.71
CA PRO A 215 -21.88 7.15 1.65
C PRO A 215 -21.86 5.74 1.06
N ALA A 216 -21.57 4.74 1.90
CA ALA A 216 -21.56 3.35 1.45
C ALA A 216 -22.97 2.93 1.01
N GLU A 217 -23.12 2.62 -0.27
CA GLU A 217 -24.40 2.17 -0.86
C GLU A 217 -24.88 0.83 -0.28
N ARG A 218 -23.92 -0.01 0.11
CA ARG A 218 -24.16 -1.30 0.76
C ARG A 218 -23.28 -1.42 1.99
N GLN A 219 -23.88 -1.85 3.10
CA GLN A 219 -23.13 -2.22 4.30
C GLN A 219 -22.55 -3.64 4.17
N PRO A 220 -21.33 -3.89 4.68
CA PRO A 220 -20.75 -5.22 4.66
C PRO A 220 -21.58 -6.18 5.51
N LEU A 221 -21.56 -7.48 5.18
CA LEU A 221 -22.05 -8.50 6.11
C LEU A 221 -21.21 -8.45 7.39
N ARG A 222 -21.87 -8.29 8.54
CA ARG A 222 -21.19 -8.27 9.84
C ARG A 222 -21.14 -9.71 10.34
N VAL A 223 -19.93 -10.23 10.58
CA VAL A 223 -19.71 -11.62 10.95
C VAL A 223 -19.13 -11.71 12.36
N VAL A 224 -19.77 -12.45 13.26
CA VAL A 224 -19.25 -12.67 14.61
C VAL A 224 -18.85 -14.12 14.78
N PHE A 225 -17.58 -14.38 15.06
CA PHE A 225 -17.08 -15.71 15.42
C PHE A 225 -17.33 -15.98 16.90
N ASP A 226 -18.43 -16.68 17.18
CA ASP A 226 -18.90 -16.99 18.52
C ASP A 226 -19.34 -18.45 18.66
N ARG A 227 -18.37 -19.34 18.85
CA ARG A 227 -18.57 -20.79 18.97
C ARG A 227 -19.71 -21.21 19.91
N ARG A 228 -20.02 -20.39 20.93
CA ARG A 228 -20.99 -20.70 21.99
C ARG A 228 -22.25 -19.83 21.97
N ALA A 229 -22.48 -19.04 20.90
CA ALA A 229 -23.65 -18.17 20.79
C ALA A 229 -23.88 -17.25 22.01
N ARG A 230 -22.80 -16.65 22.54
CA ARG A 230 -22.78 -15.79 23.73
C ARG A 230 -23.15 -14.33 23.45
N LEU A 231 -23.19 -13.92 22.18
CA LEU A 231 -23.49 -12.56 21.79
C LEU A 231 -24.85 -12.13 22.40
N PRO A 232 -24.90 -11.09 23.25
CA PRO A 232 -26.14 -10.69 23.91
C PRO A 232 -27.18 -10.23 22.90
N LEU A 233 -28.45 -10.55 23.15
CA LEU A 233 -29.56 -10.05 22.34
C LEU A 233 -29.67 -8.52 22.37
N GLU A 234 -29.18 -7.92 23.46
CA GLU A 234 -29.05 -6.47 23.66
C GLU A 234 -27.73 -5.89 23.15
N SER A 235 -26.94 -6.63 22.36
CA SER A 235 -25.80 -6.03 21.68
C SER A 235 -26.28 -5.13 20.54
N ALA A 236 -25.49 -4.10 20.20
CA ALA A 236 -25.77 -3.22 19.08
C ALA A 236 -25.84 -4.00 17.75
N LEU A 237 -25.04 -5.06 17.61
CA LEU A 237 -25.07 -5.97 16.46
C LEU A 237 -26.43 -6.68 16.34
N VAL A 238 -26.90 -7.31 17.42
CA VAL A 238 -28.14 -8.11 17.40
C VAL A 238 -29.37 -7.22 17.27
N ARG A 239 -29.43 -6.10 17.99
CA ARG A 239 -30.56 -5.15 17.86
C ARG A 239 -30.76 -4.62 16.44
N SER A 240 -29.68 -4.48 15.69
CA SER A 240 -29.71 -3.99 14.31
C SER A 240 -29.72 -5.11 13.25
N ALA A 241 -29.85 -6.38 13.63
CA ALA A 241 -29.75 -7.52 12.71
C ALA A 241 -30.89 -7.59 11.67
N ARG A 242 -32.03 -6.96 11.94
CA ARG A 242 -33.17 -6.90 11.00
C ARG A 242 -33.00 -5.81 9.92
N GLU A 243 -32.21 -4.79 10.21
CA GLU A 243 -31.98 -3.65 9.31
C GLU A 243 -30.66 -3.79 8.55
N LEU A 244 -29.67 -4.41 9.19
CA LEU A 244 -28.33 -4.60 8.68
C LEU A 244 -27.98 -6.09 8.72
N PRO A 245 -27.30 -6.63 7.71
CA PRO A 245 -27.00 -8.06 7.67
C PRO A 245 -26.02 -8.46 8.79
N LEU A 246 -26.37 -9.51 9.54
CA LEU A 246 -25.56 -10.09 10.61
C LEU A 246 -25.52 -11.61 10.45
N ALA A 247 -24.32 -12.18 10.43
CA ALA A 247 -24.10 -13.61 10.55
C ALA A 247 -23.32 -13.90 11.84
N VAL A 248 -23.73 -14.93 12.58
CA VAL A 248 -23.02 -15.44 13.75
C VAL A 248 -22.54 -16.84 13.47
N VAL A 249 -21.23 -17.03 13.49
CA VAL A 249 -20.57 -18.32 13.30
C VAL A 249 -20.52 -19.03 14.65
N VAL A 250 -21.18 -20.17 14.75
CA VAL A 250 -21.31 -20.97 15.98
C VAL A 250 -20.79 -22.39 15.76
N SER A 251 -20.42 -23.10 16.82
CA SER A 251 -20.10 -24.52 16.68
C SER A 251 -21.38 -25.34 16.47
N PRO A 252 -21.32 -26.45 15.73
CA PRO A 252 -22.48 -27.32 15.53
C PRO A 252 -23.14 -27.71 16.86
N GLY A 253 -24.46 -27.56 16.93
CA GLY A 253 -25.24 -27.85 18.14
C GLY A 253 -25.24 -26.75 19.22
N ALA A 254 -24.63 -25.59 18.99
CA ALA A 254 -24.79 -24.43 19.88
C ALA A 254 -26.24 -23.89 19.85
N ASP A 255 -26.81 -23.55 21.01
CA ASP A 255 -28.13 -22.92 21.07
C ASP A 255 -28.06 -21.45 20.63
N ALA A 256 -28.43 -21.22 19.37
CA ALA A 256 -28.51 -19.89 18.76
C ALA A 256 -29.96 -19.47 18.45
N ALA A 257 -30.97 -20.09 19.08
CA ALA A 257 -32.38 -19.83 18.78
C ALA A 257 -32.75 -18.34 18.99
N GLY A 258 -32.26 -17.72 20.06
CA GLY A 258 -32.48 -16.30 20.34
C GLY A 258 -31.87 -15.38 19.27
N LEU A 259 -30.67 -15.71 18.76
CA LEU A 259 -30.01 -14.94 17.71
C LEU A 259 -30.80 -15.03 16.39
N LYS A 260 -31.26 -16.24 16.01
CA LYS A 260 -32.13 -16.45 14.85
C LYS A 260 -33.43 -15.65 14.98
N ALA A 261 -34.08 -15.70 16.15
CA ALA A 261 -35.32 -14.95 16.41
C ALA A 261 -35.12 -13.42 16.35
N ALA A 262 -33.93 -12.94 16.70
CA ALA A 262 -33.56 -11.53 16.61
C ALA A 262 -33.24 -11.08 15.16
N GLY A 263 -33.14 -11.99 14.20
CA GLY A 263 -32.88 -11.71 12.78
C GLY A 263 -31.43 -11.94 12.35
N ALA A 264 -30.59 -12.52 13.21
CA ALA A 264 -29.23 -12.91 12.82
C ALA A 264 -29.27 -14.22 12.01
N GLU A 265 -28.51 -14.27 10.93
CA GLU A 265 -28.16 -15.53 10.27
C GLU A 265 -27.18 -16.32 11.16
N VAL A 266 -27.31 -17.64 11.18
CA VAL A 266 -26.42 -18.51 11.95
C VAL A 266 -25.71 -19.45 10.99
N ILE A 267 -24.38 -19.43 11.04
CA ILE A 267 -23.51 -20.32 10.28
C ILE A 267 -22.93 -21.33 11.27
N GLU A 268 -23.21 -22.61 11.06
CA GLU A 268 -22.60 -23.67 11.86
C GLU A 268 -21.25 -24.06 11.24
N ALA A 269 -20.18 -23.94 12.01
CA ALA A 269 -18.82 -24.22 11.56
C ALA A 269 -18.01 -24.83 12.70
N GLN A 270 -17.30 -25.93 12.43
CA GLN A 270 -16.43 -26.54 13.42
C GLN A 270 -15.16 -25.70 13.58
N GLU A 271 -14.58 -25.28 12.46
CA GLU A 271 -13.38 -24.47 12.36
C GLU A 271 -13.60 -23.20 11.51
N PRO A 272 -12.76 -22.15 11.64
CA PRO A 272 -12.84 -20.96 10.80
C PRO A 272 -12.82 -21.26 9.30
N ALA A 273 -12.08 -22.28 8.85
CA ALA A 273 -12.04 -22.70 7.45
C ALA A 273 -13.45 -23.03 6.90
N ASP A 274 -14.28 -23.75 7.65
CA ASP A 274 -15.63 -24.12 7.24
C ASP A 274 -16.51 -22.87 7.06
N ALA A 275 -16.38 -21.91 7.98
CA ALA A 275 -17.08 -20.65 7.89
C ALA A 275 -16.62 -19.84 6.67
N LEU A 276 -15.32 -19.80 6.36
CA LEU A 276 -14.83 -19.12 5.17
C LEU A 276 -15.31 -19.78 3.87
N ALA A 277 -15.38 -21.11 3.82
CA ALA A 277 -15.93 -21.85 2.68
C ALA A 277 -17.41 -21.52 2.46
N GLU A 278 -18.22 -21.51 3.54
CA GLU A 278 -19.63 -21.09 3.48
C GLU A 278 -19.79 -19.64 2.99
N LEU A 279 -18.94 -18.71 3.46
CA LEU A 279 -18.94 -17.33 2.98
C LEU A 279 -18.54 -17.23 1.50
N GLY A 280 -17.61 -18.08 1.04
CA GLY A 280 -17.22 -18.19 -0.36
C GLY A 280 -18.35 -18.68 -1.26
N GLN A 281 -19.11 -19.70 -0.83
CA GLN A 281 -20.30 -20.19 -1.55
C GLN A 281 -21.39 -19.13 -1.69
N ARG A 282 -21.42 -18.13 -0.80
CA ARG A 282 -22.30 -16.96 -0.85
C ARG A 282 -21.74 -15.80 -1.69
N GLU A 283 -20.69 -16.06 -2.47
CA GLU A 283 -19.98 -15.09 -3.30
C GLU A 283 -19.40 -13.89 -2.52
N LEU A 284 -19.07 -14.07 -1.24
CA LEU A 284 -18.37 -13.04 -0.48
C LEU A 284 -16.87 -13.11 -0.80
N SER A 285 -16.40 -12.17 -1.61
CA SER A 285 -15.02 -12.14 -2.12
C SER A 285 -13.96 -11.70 -1.10
N SER A 286 -14.35 -10.97 -0.05
CA SER A 286 -13.42 -10.39 0.92
C SER A 286 -13.97 -10.39 2.34
N LEU A 287 -13.08 -10.62 3.31
CA LEU A 287 -13.35 -10.57 4.74
C LEU A 287 -12.33 -9.69 5.45
N LEU A 288 -12.77 -8.57 6.02
CA LEU A 288 -11.95 -7.73 6.90
C LEU A 288 -12.13 -8.19 8.35
N VAL A 289 -11.12 -8.83 8.92
CA VAL A 289 -11.14 -9.28 10.32
C VAL A 289 -10.58 -8.19 11.20
N GLU A 290 -11.39 -7.66 12.11
CA GLU A 290 -11.02 -6.61 13.06
C GLU A 290 -10.99 -7.14 14.49
N GLY A 291 -9.85 -6.98 15.16
CA GLY A 291 -9.71 -7.35 16.56
C GLY A 291 -9.79 -8.87 16.82
N GLY A 292 -9.87 -9.24 18.09
CA GLY A 292 -9.94 -10.64 18.52
C GLY A 292 -8.63 -11.41 18.31
N ALA A 293 -7.65 -11.22 19.21
CA ALA A 293 -6.37 -11.91 19.16
C ALA A 293 -6.48 -13.44 19.05
N ARG A 294 -7.52 -14.05 19.63
CA ARG A 294 -7.80 -15.49 19.53
C ARG A 294 -8.29 -15.92 18.15
N LEU A 295 -9.16 -15.13 17.51
CA LEU A 295 -9.60 -15.40 16.15
C LEU A 295 -8.41 -15.28 15.19
N ALA A 296 -7.61 -14.23 15.35
CA ALA A 296 -6.39 -14.02 14.58
C ALA A 296 -5.40 -15.18 14.72
N GLY A 297 -5.15 -15.65 15.95
CA GLY A 297 -4.31 -16.82 16.21
C GLY A 297 -4.83 -18.09 15.51
N SER A 298 -6.15 -18.32 15.55
CA SER A 298 -6.78 -19.48 14.88
C SER A 298 -6.68 -19.39 13.36
N LEU A 299 -6.91 -18.22 12.77
CA LEU A 299 -6.79 -18.01 11.32
C LEU A 299 -5.33 -18.17 10.86
N LEU A 300 -4.38 -17.64 11.63
CA LEU A 300 -2.95 -17.77 11.32
C LEU A 300 -2.51 -19.23 11.40
N GLN A 301 -2.92 -19.97 12.43
CA GLN A 301 -2.59 -21.38 12.61
C GLN A 301 -3.05 -22.24 11.42
N GLN A 302 -4.18 -21.88 10.80
CA GLN A 302 -4.76 -22.59 9.65
C GLN A 302 -4.29 -22.03 8.30
N GLY A 303 -3.39 -21.02 8.29
CA GLY A 303 -2.92 -20.40 7.05
C GLY A 303 -4.01 -19.63 6.29
N LEU A 304 -5.03 -19.13 6.99
CA LEU A 304 -6.21 -18.50 6.41
C LEU A 304 -6.13 -16.98 6.31
N ILE A 305 -5.03 -16.36 6.75
CA ILE A 305 -4.80 -14.91 6.59
C ILE A 305 -4.09 -14.70 5.25
N ASP A 306 -4.65 -13.87 4.38
CA ASP A 306 -4.01 -13.52 3.09
C ASP A 306 -3.22 -12.20 3.19
N ARG A 307 -3.73 -11.25 3.98
CA ARG A 307 -3.10 -9.94 4.20
C ARG A 307 -3.10 -9.57 5.68
N LEU A 308 -1.96 -9.07 6.16
CA LEU A 308 -1.83 -8.42 7.47
C LEU A 308 -1.82 -6.89 7.30
N ALA A 309 -2.65 -6.20 8.07
CA ALA A 309 -2.70 -4.75 8.14
C ALA A 309 -2.52 -4.28 9.59
N LEU A 310 -1.29 -3.93 9.96
CA LEU A 310 -0.93 -3.51 11.30
C LEU A 310 -0.80 -1.99 11.37
N PHE A 311 -1.53 -1.38 12.29
CA PHE A 311 -1.39 0.02 12.67
C PHE A 311 -0.61 0.06 13.98
N VAL A 312 0.66 0.46 13.97
CA VAL A 312 1.43 0.62 15.21
C VAL A 312 1.35 2.04 15.69
N ALA A 313 0.95 2.20 16.94
CA ALA A 313 1.01 3.44 17.67
C ALA A 313 2.37 3.58 18.38
N PRO A 314 2.97 4.78 18.42
CA PRO A 314 4.25 5.04 19.08
C PRO A 314 4.09 5.11 20.62
N ILE A 315 3.49 4.09 21.22
CA ILE A 315 3.27 3.93 22.66
C ILE A 315 3.75 2.55 23.10
N LEU A 316 4.04 2.38 24.38
CA LEU A 316 4.39 1.10 25.00
C LEU A 316 3.34 0.73 26.04
N LEU A 317 2.87 -0.52 26.03
CA LEU A 317 1.81 -0.98 26.94
C LEU A 317 2.26 -2.07 27.93
N GLY A 318 3.49 -2.58 27.79
CA GLY A 318 4.07 -3.56 28.71
C GLY A 318 3.41 -4.93 28.57
N ASP A 319 2.81 -5.44 29.63
CA ASP A 319 2.26 -6.80 29.72
C ASP A 319 0.82 -6.94 29.19
N GLY A 320 0.44 -6.07 28.25
CA GLY A 320 -0.83 -6.16 27.54
C GLY A 320 -0.98 -7.44 26.70
N PRO A 321 -2.21 -7.82 26.31
CA PRO A 321 -2.43 -8.94 25.41
C PRO A 321 -1.78 -8.71 24.03
N GLY A 322 -1.04 -9.72 23.56
CA GLY A 322 -0.41 -9.70 22.24
C GLY A 322 -1.40 -9.89 21.08
N LEU A 323 -0.89 -9.73 19.85
CA LEU A 323 -1.64 -9.78 18.61
C LEU A 323 -2.33 -11.12 18.31
N LEU A 324 -1.69 -12.24 18.66
CA LEU A 324 -2.05 -13.60 18.20
C LEU A 324 -2.25 -14.55 19.39
N ALA A 325 -3.30 -14.31 20.17
CA ALA A 325 -3.57 -15.13 21.35
C ALA A 325 -3.89 -16.59 20.97
N GLY A 326 -3.25 -17.54 21.65
CA GLY A 326 -3.44 -18.98 21.39
C GLY A 326 -2.59 -19.56 20.27
N TRP A 327 -1.80 -18.73 19.57
CA TRP A 327 -0.79 -19.18 18.61
C TRP A 327 0.61 -18.95 19.19
N SER A 328 1.52 -19.89 18.96
CA SER A 328 2.92 -19.78 19.36
C SER A 328 3.81 -20.57 18.41
N ALA A 329 4.92 -19.97 17.96
CA ALA A 329 6.00 -20.71 17.32
C ALA A 329 6.87 -21.40 18.40
N PRO A 330 7.00 -22.73 18.41
CA PRO A 330 7.78 -23.42 19.44
C PRO A 330 9.29 -23.17 19.31
N ALA A 331 9.79 -22.92 18.10
CA ALA A 331 11.14 -22.44 17.84
C ALA A 331 11.16 -21.30 16.81
N LEU A 332 12.28 -20.58 16.72
CA LEU A 332 12.45 -19.50 15.74
C LEU A 332 12.33 -19.99 14.28
N ALA A 333 12.70 -21.24 14.01
CA ALA A 333 12.52 -21.87 12.70
C ALA A 333 11.04 -22.03 12.29
N ASP A 334 10.13 -22.08 13.27
CA ASP A 334 8.69 -22.17 13.06
C ASP A 334 8.01 -20.78 13.01
N ALA A 335 8.81 -19.70 13.12
CA ALA A 335 8.29 -18.35 13.04
C ALA A 335 7.72 -18.08 11.64
N VAL A 336 6.52 -17.51 11.61
CA VAL A 336 5.90 -17.09 10.35
C VAL A 336 6.45 -15.72 9.97
N ALA A 337 7.17 -15.67 8.85
CA ALA A 337 7.69 -14.42 8.31
C ALA A 337 6.54 -13.51 7.86
N ALA A 338 6.41 -12.32 8.49
CA ALA A 338 5.38 -11.34 8.16
C ALA A 338 5.43 -10.85 6.71
N SER A 339 6.61 -10.92 6.06
CA SER A 339 6.80 -10.61 4.65
C SER A 339 5.95 -11.48 3.70
N ARG A 340 5.49 -12.65 4.16
CA ARG A 340 4.56 -13.51 3.41
C ARG A 340 3.20 -12.86 3.17
N TYR A 341 2.81 -11.89 3.99
CA TYR A 341 1.49 -11.25 3.96
C TYR A 341 1.52 -9.81 3.41
N ALA A 342 2.68 -9.37 2.89
CA ALA A 342 2.85 -8.04 2.33
C ALA A 342 2.28 -7.97 0.90
N ALA A 343 1.00 -7.63 0.79
CA ALA A 343 0.46 -7.11 -0.47
C ALA A 343 1.08 -5.72 -0.72
N ALA A 344 1.63 -5.47 -1.91
CA ALA A 344 2.03 -4.12 -2.24
C ALA A 344 0.81 -3.22 -2.35
N GLY A 345 0.70 -2.37 -1.34
CA GLY A 345 -0.12 -1.18 -1.30
C GLY A 345 0.40 -0.40 -0.11
N ARG A 346 1.12 0.69 -0.38
CA ARG A 346 1.44 1.71 0.62
C ARG A 346 0.13 2.22 1.23
N VAL A 347 0.22 2.74 2.46
CA VAL A 347 -0.84 3.28 3.34
C VAL A 347 -1.43 2.20 4.28
N ALA A 348 -1.24 2.25 5.61
CA ALA A 348 -1.01 3.38 6.49
C ALA A 348 0.46 3.63 6.85
N ARG A 349 0.90 4.87 6.61
CA ARG A 349 2.09 5.45 7.23
C ARG A 349 1.86 5.42 8.75
N ASP A 350 2.57 4.49 9.38
CA ASP A 350 3.08 4.50 10.76
C ASP A 350 3.99 3.26 10.99
N LEU A 351 4.15 2.36 10.00
CA LEU A 351 5.05 1.18 10.09
C LEU A 351 5.89 0.82 8.88
N ASP A 352 5.77 1.53 7.76
CA ASP A 352 6.51 1.19 6.54
C ASP A 352 8.05 1.39 6.68
N HIS A 353 8.53 1.70 7.89
CA HIS A 353 9.93 1.90 8.24
C HIS A 353 10.61 0.73 8.98
N LEU A 354 9.95 -0.39 9.31
CA LEU A 354 10.59 -1.40 10.18
C LEU A 354 10.65 -2.85 9.67
N VAL A 355 10.06 -3.20 8.51
CA VAL A 355 10.16 -4.58 8.00
C VAL A 355 10.34 -4.62 6.48
N ARG A 356 11.49 -4.16 6.01
CA ARG A 356 12.15 -4.73 4.81
C ARG A 356 13.64 -4.92 5.12
N HIS A 357 13.99 -6.07 5.69
CA HIS A 357 15.38 -6.54 5.65
C HIS A 357 15.70 -7.07 4.25
N GLN A 358 15.85 -6.12 3.33
CA GLN A 358 16.98 -6.05 2.40
C GLN A 358 17.35 -4.57 2.33
N GLY A 359 18.52 -4.23 2.89
CA GLY A 359 19.10 -2.91 3.12
C GLY A 359 18.40 -1.69 2.49
N ALA A 360 17.44 -1.11 3.20
CA ALA A 360 17.10 0.30 3.02
C ALA A 360 17.79 1.06 4.14
N SER A 361 18.89 1.74 3.83
CA SER A 361 19.49 2.74 4.69
C SER A 361 18.49 3.87 4.95
N ALA A 362 18.46 4.37 6.17
CA ALA A 362 17.65 5.52 6.55
C ALA A 362 18.56 6.60 7.13
N PHE A 363 18.21 7.84 6.89
CA PHE A 363 18.94 9.02 7.32
C PHE A 363 17.95 10.01 7.97
N THR A 364 18.48 11.05 8.60
CA THR A 364 17.68 12.06 9.34
C THR A 364 17.84 13.48 8.82
N GLY A 365 18.77 13.69 7.88
CA GLY A 365 19.18 15.01 7.44
C GLY A 365 19.99 15.76 8.50
N ILE A 366 20.55 15.06 9.48
CA ILE A 366 21.51 15.61 10.43
C ILE A 366 22.90 15.31 9.87
N VAL A 367 23.49 16.32 9.25
CA VAL A 367 24.87 16.26 8.78
C VAL A 367 25.78 16.00 9.98
N GLN A 368 26.57 14.95 9.89
CA GLN A 368 27.54 14.58 10.94
C GLN A 368 28.94 15.11 10.63
N GLU A 369 29.26 15.31 9.35
CA GLU A 369 30.55 15.85 8.93
C GLU A 369 30.44 16.56 7.59
N LEU A 370 31.18 17.67 7.45
CA LEU A 370 31.42 18.32 6.17
C LEU A 370 32.71 17.73 5.56
N GLY A 371 32.55 16.88 4.55
CA GLY A 371 33.66 16.24 3.84
C GLY A 371 34.21 17.10 2.70
N THR A 372 35.39 16.75 2.19
CA THR A 372 36.01 17.41 1.02
C THR A 372 36.20 16.42 -0.12
N VAL A 373 35.73 16.76 -1.32
CA VAL A 373 35.91 15.94 -2.53
C VAL A 373 37.38 15.90 -2.94
N ILE A 374 37.96 14.71 -2.99
CA ILE A 374 39.33 14.44 -3.45
C ILE A 374 39.35 13.96 -4.91
N GLU A 375 38.36 13.16 -5.30
CA GLU A 375 38.15 12.68 -6.66
C GLU A 375 36.66 12.83 -6.99
N PRO A 376 36.28 13.54 -8.07
CA PRO A 376 34.87 13.71 -8.44
C PRO A 376 34.28 12.44 -9.08
N PRO A 377 32.95 12.33 -9.22
CA PRO A 377 32.32 11.14 -9.82
C PRO A 377 32.79 10.87 -11.27
N PRO A 378 32.64 9.63 -11.80
CA PRO A 378 31.77 8.56 -11.30
C PRO A 378 32.33 7.78 -10.10
N ARG A 379 33.64 7.87 -9.84
CA ARG A 379 34.28 7.32 -8.65
C ARG A 379 34.54 8.45 -7.66
N LEU A 380 33.55 8.74 -6.84
CA LEU A 380 33.63 9.83 -5.87
C LEU A 380 34.51 9.41 -4.69
N VAL A 381 35.54 10.19 -4.38
CA VAL A 381 36.37 10.02 -3.18
C VAL A 381 36.25 11.26 -2.33
N VAL A 382 35.91 11.09 -1.05
CA VAL A 382 35.71 12.17 -0.08
C VAL A 382 36.62 11.96 1.12
N GLU A 383 37.31 13.01 1.55
CA GLU A 383 38.04 13.04 2.82
C GLU A 383 37.10 13.50 3.94
N ALA A 384 36.91 12.63 4.93
CA ALA A 384 35.92 12.71 5.99
C ALA A 384 36.37 11.88 7.20
N PRO A 385 37.36 12.36 8.00
CA PRO A 385 37.94 11.59 9.08
C PRO A 385 36.94 11.12 10.15
N GLY A 386 35.88 11.89 10.44
CA GLY A 386 34.88 11.53 11.43
C GLY A 386 34.03 10.35 11.00
N VAL A 387 33.42 10.43 9.82
CA VAL A 387 32.57 9.39 9.23
C VAL A 387 33.40 8.17 8.84
N ALA A 388 34.62 8.38 8.33
CA ALA A 388 35.52 7.27 7.96
C ALA A 388 35.98 6.43 9.16
N ALA A 389 36.04 7.00 10.36
CA ALA A 389 36.49 6.28 11.56
C ALA A 389 35.59 5.08 11.91
N ASP A 390 34.29 5.18 11.64
CA ASP A 390 33.28 4.17 12.00
C ASP A 390 32.60 3.51 10.79
N ALA A 391 33.03 3.84 9.56
CA ALA A 391 32.50 3.30 8.32
C ALA A 391 33.20 2.00 7.89
N ALA A 392 32.43 1.08 7.31
CA ALA A 392 32.92 -0.12 6.67
C ALA A 392 32.54 -0.16 5.17
N VAL A 393 33.30 -0.94 4.39
CA VAL A 393 32.92 -1.24 3.00
C VAL A 393 31.55 -1.92 2.98
N GLY A 394 30.63 -1.39 2.17
CA GLY A 394 29.23 -1.81 2.11
C GLY A 394 28.28 -0.98 2.96
N ASP A 395 28.78 -0.11 3.84
CA ASP A 395 27.93 0.82 4.59
C ASP A 395 27.32 1.86 3.64
N SER A 396 26.14 2.35 3.99
CA SER A 396 25.51 3.46 3.30
C SER A 396 25.81 4.78 4.01
N VAL A 397 26.27 5.76 3.23
CA VAL A 397 26.49 7.14 3.68
C VAL A 397 25.75 8.06 2.71
N SER A 398 24.98 8.99 3.26
CA SER A 398 24.36 10.08 2.52
C SER A 398 25.44 11.11 2.19
N VAL A 399 25.62 11.42 0.91
CA VAL A 399 26.48 12.49 0.41
C VAL A 399 25.58 13.54 -0.26
N ASP A 400 25.49 14.73 0.33
CA ASP A 400 24.53 15.78 -0.04
C ASP A 400 23.08 15.27 -0.15
N GLY A 401 22.69 14.37 0.76
CA GLY A 401 21.35 13.78 0.76
C GLY A 401 21.19 12.58 -0.18
N CYS A 402 22.21 12.23 -0.97
CA CYS A 402 22.20 11.05 -1.84
C CYS A 402 22.83 9.84 -1.15
N CYS A 403 22.07 8.77 -0.99
CA CYS A 403 22.57 7.51 -0.44
C CYS A 403 23.57 6.85 -1.39
N LEU A 404 24.82 6.75 -0.96
CA LEU A 404 25.87 6.03 -1.65
C LEU A 404 26.43 4.91 -0.78
N THR A 405 26.89 3.84 -1.43
CA THR A 405 27.54 2.71 -0.76
C THR A 405 29.04 2.92 -0.74
N VAL A 406 29.65 2.81 0.44
CA VAL A 406 31.09 2.88 0.62
C VAL A 406 31.75 1.69 -0.09
N THR A 407 32.59 1.95 -1.08
CA THR A 407 33.32 0.93 -1.84
C THR A 407 34.74 0.71 -1.33
N VAL A 408 35.36 1.75 -0.74
CA VAL A 408 36.68 1.69 -0.11
C VAL A 408 36.72 2.62 1.10
N VAL A 409 37.36 2.17 2.19
CA VAL A 409 37.76 2.98 3.33
C VAL A 409 39.28 3.00 3.37
N ASP A 410 39.91 4.17 3.24
CA ASP A 410 41.36 4.35 3.27
C ASP A 410 41.74 5.52 4.20
N GLY A 411 42.07 5.18 5.45
CA GLY A 411 42.37 6.17 6.48
C GLY A 411 41.17 7.11 6.71
N ALA A 412 41.37 8.40 6.39
CA ALA A 412 40.34 9.43 6.50
C ALA A 412 39.44 9.54 5.25
N ARG A 413 39.54 8.63 4.28
CA ARG A 413 38.88 8.75 2.98
C ARG A 413 37.88 7.63 2.73
N LEU A 414 36.78 8.01 2.08
CA LEU A 414 35.72 7.10 1.64
C LEU A 414 35.57 7.21 0.14
N SER A 415 35.50 6.07 -0.54
CA SER A 415 35.20 5.98 -1.96
C SER A 415 33.77 5.49 -2.19
N PHE A 416 33.13 5.97 -3.24
CA PHE A 416 31.79 5.64 -3.67
C PHE A 416 31.73 5.53 -5.19
N ASP A 417 30.90 4.62 -5.70
CA ASP A 417 30.59 4.55 -7.14
C ASP A 417 29.20 5.13 -7.39
N ALA A 418 29.12 6.18 -8.21
CA ALA A 418 27.88 6.82 -8.60
C ALA A 418 27.46 6.38 -10.00
N VAL A 419 26.31 5.71 -10.09
CA VAL A 419 25.76 5.27 -11.38
C VAL A 419 25.27 6.47 -12.21
N PRO A 420 25.23 6.36 -13.56
CA PRO A 420 24.84 7.47 -14.42
C PRO A 420 23.47 8.08 -14.10
N GLU A 421 22.52 7.27 -13.62
CA GLU A 421 21.21 7.77 -13.22
C GLU A 421 21.28 8.67 -11.98
N THR A 422 22.05 8.27 -10.96
CA THR A 422 22.31 9.11 -9.79
C THR A 422 22.94 10.44 -10.19
N LEU A 423 23.92 10.42 -11.10
CA LEU A 423 24.56 11.65 -11.57
C LEU A 423 23.60 12.56 -12.34
N ARG A 424 22.61 12.01 -13.07
CA ARG A 424 21.59 12.79 -13.78
C ARG A 424 20.53 13.39 -12.86
N ARG A 425 20.20 12.70 -11.77
CA ARG A 425 19.10 13.06 -10.85
C ARG A 425 19.55 13.88 -9.65
N THR A 426 20.85 14.10 -9.46
CA THR A 426 21.43 14.78 -8.28
C THR A 426 22.41 15.86 -8.70
N THR A 427 22.87 16.64 -7.72
CA THR A 427 23.95 17.64 -7.90
C THR A 427 25.34 17.02 -7.95
N LEU A 428 25.49 15.72 -7.63
CA LEU A 428 26.79 15.05 -7.52
C LEU A 428 27.61 15.13 -8.82
N GLY A 429 26.94 15.09 -9.98
CA GLY A 429 27.61 15.18 -11.28
C GLY A 429 28.35 16.50 -11.55
N ALA A 430 28.08 17.54 -10.76
CA ALA A 430 28.73 18.84 -10.86
C ALA A 430 29.87 19.04 -9.85
N LEU A 431 30.14 18.06 -8.97
CA LEU A 431 31.19 18.15 -7.97
C LEU A 431 32.58 18.22 -8.60
N ALA A 432 33.44 19.07 -8.02
CA ALA A 432 34.83 19.25 -8.40
C ALA A 432 35.75 18.94 -7.22
N VAL A 433 37.04 18.71 -7.50
CA VAL A 433 38.05 18.53 -6.45
C VAL A 433 38.08 19.77 -5.54
N GLY A 434 38.04 19.54 -4.23
CA GLY A 434 37.98 20.58 -3.20
C GLY A 434 36.57 21.05 -2.85
N ALA A 435 35.51 20.56 -3.51
CA ALA A 435 34.15 20.91 -3.16
C ALA A 435 33.77 20.32 -1.78
N PRO A 436 33.08 21.09 -0.92
CA PRO A 436 32.53 20.56 0.32
C PRO A 436 31.30 19.69 0.02
N VAL A 437 31.08 18.66 0.84
CA VAL A 437 29.89 17.80 0.77
C VAL A 437 29.39 17.44 2.16
N ASN A 438 28.08 17.40 2.35
CA ASN A 438 27.44 17.01 3.61
C ASN A 438 27.37 15.49 3.74
N LEU A 439 27.90 14.96 4.84
CA LEU A 439 27.94 13.52 5.10
C LEU A 439 27.10 13.12 6.30
N GLU A 440 26.29 12.08 6.12
CA GLU A 440 25.51 11.45 7.18
C GLU A 440 25.56 9.91 7.02
N PRO A 441 26.14 9.16 7.97
CA PRO A 441 26.03 7.71 8.03
C PRO A 441 24.58 7.25 8.18
N ALA A 442 24.24 6.10 7.60
CA ALA A 442 22.91 5.54 7.78
C ALA A 442 22.64 5.17 9.25
N LEU A 443 21.41 5.43 9.70
CA LEU A 443 20.93 5.05 11.02
C LEU A 443 21.11 3.56 11.27
N ARG A 444 21.74 3.23 12.40
CA ARG A 444 21.82 1.88 12.95
C ARG A 444 20.63 1.62 13.87
N ALA A 445 20.30 0.35 14.05
CA ALA A 445 19.24 -0.05 14.97
C ALA A 445 19.59 0.40 16.41
N GLY A 446 18.78 1.28 16.98
CA GLY A 446 19.00 1.84 18.33
C GLY A 446 19.54 3.27 18.34
N ASP A 447 19.88 3.84 17.18
CA ASP A 447 20.33 5.22 17.09
C ASP A 447 19.21 6.22 17.45
N ARG A 448 19.62 7.38 17.99
CA ARG A 448 18.70 8.47 18.32
C ARG A 448 18.17 9.13 17.05
N MET A 449 16.85 9.24 16.94
CA MET A 449 16.19 10.02 15.89
C MET A 449 16.16 11.50 16.29
N GLY A 450 17.07 12.29 15.74
CA GLY A 450 17.17 13.74 16.02
C GLY A 450 16.59 14.65 14.92
N GLY A 451 16.42 14.14 13.69
CA GLY A 451 15.93 14.87 12.51
C GLY A 451 14.66 14.26 11.91
N HIS A 452 14.34 14.59 10.66
CA HIS A 452 13.19 14.01 9.95
C HIS A 452 13.61 12.83 9.08
N TRP A 453 12.73 11.85 8.89
CA TRP A 453 13.09 10.64 8.13
C TRP A 453 13.34 10.94 6.65
N VAL A 454 14.55 10.67 6.18
CA VAL A 454 14.92 10.76 4.76
C VAL A 454 15.52 9.44 4.27
N GLN A 455 15.17 9.06 3.04
CA GLN A 455 15.56 7.76 2.44
C GLN A 455 16.89 7.84 1.67
N GLY A 456 17.52 9.02 1.62
CA GLY A 456 18.68 9.28 0.79
C GLY A 456 18.42 9.18 -0.73
N HIS A 457 17.15 9.17 -1.15
CA HIS A 457 16.77 9.35 -2.55
C HIS A 457 16.52 10.83 -2.79
N VAL A 458 17.06 11.36 -3.89
CA VAL A 458 16.86 12.76 -4.28
C VAL A 458 15.61 12.86 -5.13
N ASP A 459 14.59 13.55 -4.62
CA ASP A 459 13.29 13.71 -5.29
C ASP A 459 13.42 14.60 -6.54
N ALA A 460 14.12 15.73 -6.43
CA ALA A 460 14.44 16.63 -7.53
C ALA A 460 15.68 17.49 -7.23
N VAL A 461 16.17 18.18 -8.26
CA VAL A 461 17.19 19.23 -8.13
C VAL A 461 16.48 20.60 -8.24
N GLY A 462 16.72 21.46 -7.27
CA GLY A 462 16.27 22.85 -7.26
C GLY A 462 17.41 23.83 -7.53
N VAL A 463 17.07 25.10 -7.75
CA VAL A 463 18.06 26.18 -7.90
C VAL A 463 17.89 27.17 -6.76
N LEU A 464 18.99 27.51 -6.08
CA LEU A 464 18.99 28.61 -5.11
C LEU A 464 18.72 29.94 -5.83
N ALA A 465 17.54 30.52 -5.60
CA ALA A 465 17.09 31.76 -6.22
C ALA A 465 17.58 33.00 -5.45
N SER A 466 17.57 32.95 -4.12
CA SER A 466 18.06 34.02 -3.26
C SER A 466 18.54 33.48 -1.91
N ALA A 467 19.47 34.20 -1.28
CA ALA A 467 19.91 33.96 0.08
C ALA A 467 20.10 35.32 0.78
N GLU A 468 19.25 35.62 1.75
CA GLU A 468 19.20 36.91 2.43
C GLU A 468 19.38 36.73 3.94
N ARG A 469 20.14 37.62 4.58
CA ARG A 469 20.30 37.62 6.05
C ARG A 469 19.09 38.29 6.70
N GLU A 470 18.42 37.57 7.58
CA GLU A 470 17.35 38.10 8.44
C GLU A 470 17.76 37.90 9.91
N GLY A 471 18.25 38.98 10.54
CA GLY A 471 18.85 38.89 11.87
C GLY A 471 20.12 38.02 11.84
N GLU A 472 20.14 36.98 12.67
CA GLU A 472 21.23 36.00 12.70
C GLU A 472 21.02 34.83 11.72
N ALA A 473 19.80 34.63 11.21
CA ALA A 473 19.50 33.55 10.28
C ALA A 473 19.74 33.96 8.83
N VAL A 474 19.90 32.95 7.95
CA VAL A 474 19.91 33.13 6.49
C VAL A 474 18.66 32.49 5.94
N ASN A 475 17.81 33.29 5.31
CA ASN A 475 16.67 32.81 4.55
C ASN A 475 17.11 32.50 3.13
N MET A 476 16.87 31.28 2.70
CA MET A 476 17.17 30.82 1.35
C MET A 476 15.88 30.46 0.63
N THR A 477 15.73 30.94 -0.59
CA THR A 477 14.60 30.60 -1.46
C THR A 477 15.12 29.75 -2.61
N PHE A 478 14.46 28.62 -2.86
CA PHE A 478 14.79 27.67 -3.91
C PHE A 478 13.65 27.59 -4.91
N THR A 479 13.96 27.57 -6.20
CA THR A 479 13.00 27.07 -7.19
C THR A 479 13.03 25.56 -7.20
N ALA A 480 11.86 24.94 -7.37
CA ALA A 480 11.74 23.49 -7.44
C ALA A 480 10.64 23.08 -8.43
N PRO A 481 10.73 21.88 -9.04
CA PRO A 481 9.66 21.37 -9.89
C PRO A 481 8.32 21.17 -9.14
N GLU A 482 7.21 21.34 -9.86
CA GLU A 482 5.84 21.26 -9.32
C GLU A 482 5.53 19.91 -8.66
N ASP A 483 6.10 18.82 -9.18
CA ASP A 483 5.93 17.47 -8.68
C ASP A 483 6.46 17.26 -7.26
N VAL A 484 7.45 18.07 -6.84
CA VAL A 484 7.96 18.16 -5.46
C VAL A 484 7.20 19.20 -4.65
N LEU A 485 6.91 20.38 -5.22
CA LEU A 485 6.24 21.48 -4.51
C LEU A 485 4.86 21.10 -3.96
N ARG A 486 4.12 20.21 -4.64
CA ARG A 486 2.83 19.68 -4.13
C ARG A 486 2.92 18.93 -2.79
N TYR A 487 4.13 18.53 -2.36
CA TYR A 487 4.38 17.89 -1.07
C TYR A 487 4.94 18.85 -0.02
N VAL A 488 5.32 20.06 -0.43
CA VAL A 488 5.82 21.09 0.46
C VAL A 488 4.65 21.72 1.20
N ILE A 489 4.79 21.87 2.51
CA ILE A 489 3.84 22.57 3.36
C ILE A 489 4.58 23.57 4.22
N GLU A 490 3.97 24.73 4.47
CA GLU A 490 4.52 25.72 5.39
C GLU A 490 4.67 25.10 6.80
N LYS A 491 5.81 25.35 7.45
CA LYS A 491 6.23 24.73 8.73
C LYS A 491 6.45 23.22 8.66
N GLY A 492 6.44 22.63 7.46
CA GLY A 492 6.89 21.27 7.22
C GLY A 492 8.42 21.15 7.20
N SER A 493 8.92 19.92 7.14
CA SER A 493 10.34 19.62 6.97
C SER A 493 10.67 19.34 5.51
N ILE A 494 11.83 19.80 5.06
CA ILE A 494 12.42 19.47 3.76
C ILE A 494 13.92 19.21 3.92
N CYS A 495 14.46 18.31 3.12
CA CYS A 495 15.90 18.05 3.08
C CYS A 495 16.51 18.72 1.84
N VAL A 496 17.50 19.58 2.05
CA VAL A 496 18.24 20.24 0.95
C VAL A 496 19.72 19.91 1.11
N ASN A 497 20.31 19.25 0.11
CA ASN A 497 21.69 18.75 0.14
C ASN A 497 22.05 18.00 1.44
N GLY A 498 21.14 17.16 1.92
CA GLY A 498 21.34 16.39 3.16
C GLY A 498 21.02 17.13 4.46
N ILE A 499 20.59 18.40 4.40
CA ILE A 499 20.31 19.21 5.59
C ILE A 499 18.81 19.22 5.86
N SER A 500 18.44 18.82 7.07
CA SER A 500 17.06 18.89 7.56
C SER A 500 16.67 20.33 7.90
N LEU A 501 15.79 20.92 7.10
CA LEU A 501 15.35 22.31 7.21
C LEU A 501 13.84 22.41 7.41
N THR A 502 13.40 23.52 8.01
CA THR A 502 11.98 23.86 8.14
C THR A 502 11.58 24.86 7.05
N VAL A 503 10.49 24.55 6.34
CA VAL A 503 9.92 25.41 5.31
C VAL A 503 9.25 26.61 5.96
N THR A 504 9.69 27.81 5.62
CA THR A 504 9.11 29.07 6.13
C THR A 504 8.00 29.60 5.24
N ALA A 505 8.06 29.35 3.93
CA ALA A 505 7.04 29.72 2.94
C ALA A 505 7.19 28.87 1.67
N PHE A 506 6.16 28.78 0.83
CA PHE A 506 6.24 28.19 -0.50
C PHE A 506 5.16 28.76 -1.43
N ASP A 507 5.39 28.68 -2.73
CA ASP A 507 4.46 29.06 -3.79
C ASP A 507 4.57 28.10 -5.00
N GLU A 508 4.00 28.48 -6.14
CA GLU A 508 4.01 27.67 -7.37
C GLU A 508 5.41 27.54 -8.02
N MET A 509 6.35 28.42 -7.67
CA MET A 509 7.67 28.49 -8.28
C MET A 509 8.76 27.91 -7.38
N GLY A 510 8.53 27.86 -6.06
CA GLY A 510 9.57 27.49 -5.11
C GLY A 510 9.15 27.43 -3.65
N PHE A 511 10.15 27.26 -2.78
CA PHE A 511 10.00 27.27 -1.33
C PHE A 511 11.13 28.03 -0.65
N SER A 512 10.88 28.50 0.56
CA SER A 512 11.85 29.19 1.40
C SER A 512 12.11 28.41 2.69
N VAL A 513 13.34 28.47 3.16
CA VAL A 513 13.81 27.89 4.42
C VAL A 513 14.64 28.92 5.17
N SER A 514 14.66 28.83 6.50
CA SER A 514 15.53 29.65 7.33
C SER A 514 16.58 28.78 8.00
N ILE A 515 17.85 29.15 7.84
CA ILE A 515 19.00 28.42 8.37
C ILE A 515 19.61 29.25 9.50
N ILE A 516 19.73 28.65 10.67
CA ILE A 516 20.37 29.28 11.84
C ILE A 516 21.90 29.29 11.67
N PRO A 517 22.64 30.22 12.33
CA PRO A 517 24.09 30.33 12.20
C PRO A 517 24.85 29.02 12.36
N HIS A 518 24.49 28.23 13.38
CA HIS A 518 25.18 26.98 13.68
C HIS A 518 25.03 25.95 12.55
N THR A 519 23.82 25.78 12.01
CA THR A 519 23.58 24.87 10.88
C THR A 519 24.34 25.34 9.65
N LEU A 520 24.32 26.65 9.37
CA LEU A 520 25.06 27.20 8.23
C LEU A 520 26.57 26.91 8.34
N GLU A 521 27.16 27.13 9.51
CA GLU A 521 28.59 26.92 9.76
C GLU A 521 29.05 25.46 9.55
N VAL A 522 28.16 24.49 9.81
CA VAL A 522 28.51 23.06 9.79
C VAL A 522 28.01 22.31 8.55
N THR A 523 27.28 22.96 7.63
CA THR A 523 26.68 22.27 6.48
C THR A 523 26.75 22.98 5.11
N ASN A 524 27.15 24.25 4.99
CA ASN A 524 27.17 24.94 3.69
C ASN A 524 28.30 25.95 3.54
#